data_AF-A0A1S9MJ78-F1
#
_entry.id   AF-A0A1S9MJ78-F1
#
_cell.length_a   1.000
_cell.length_b   1.000
_cell.length_c   1.000
_cell.angle_alpha   90.00
_cell.angle_beta   90.00
_cell.angle_gamma   90.00
#
_symmetry.space_group_name_H-M   'P 1'
#
loop_
_entity.id
_entity.type
_entity.pdbx_description
1 polymer ?
#
loop_
_entity_poly.entity_id
_entity_poly.type
_entity_poly.pdbx_seq_one_letter_code
_entity_poly.pdbx_strand_id
1 'polypeptide(L)'
;MLAVDPVLAELPSGLAKTDEKQTPAHYETPGFGSGGSFGAGVSVTFTSAASIPDVYRMIGENAVRNGWVAKAADSTGMTNRWLKTYPDGSPATLILSCKDQNATTTTRSCTLDGGI
;
A
#
# COMPACT_ATOMS: atom_id res chain seq x y z
N MET A 1 -14.49 2.17 1.73
CA MET A 1 -14.11 0.75 1.53
C MET A 1 -12.61 0.57 1.69
N LEU A 2 -11.79 1.32 0.95
CA LEU A 2 -10.32 1.24 1.03
C LEU A 2 -9.73 1.55 2.42
N ALA A 3 -10.11 2.66 3.06
CA ALA A 3 -9.59 3.06 4.39
C ALA A 3 -9.95 2.10 5.54
N VAL A 4 -10.98 1.29 5.35
CA VAL A 4 -11.42 0.27 6.32
C VAL A 4 -11.06 -1.14 5.85
N ASP A 5 -10.34 -1.29 4.74
CA ASP A 5 -9.87 -2.59 4.26
C ASP A 5 -8.82 -3.11 5.26
N PRO A 6 -8.97 -4.34 5.79
CA PRO A 6 -8.06 -4.82 6.83
C PRO A 6 -6.60 -4.86 6.39
N VAL A 7 -6.31 -4.92 5.07
CA VAL A 7 -4.91 -4.87 4.59
C VAL A 7 -4.21 -3.55 4.94
N LEU A 8 -4.96 -2.45 5.06
CA LEU A 8 -4.48 -1.11 5.40
C LEU A 8 -4.74 -0.76 6.87
N ALA A 9 -5.87 -1.20 7.42
CA ALA A 9 -6.26 -0.91 8.80
C ALA A 9 -5.49 -1.75 9.84
N GLU A 10 -5.13 -3.00 9.49
CA GLU A 10 -4.52 -3.97 10.39
C GLU A 10 -3.17 -4.44 9.82
N LEU A 11 -2.10 -3.74 10.20
CA LEU A 11 -0.76 -4.17 9.83
C LEU A 11 -0.39 -5.48 10.57
N PRO A 12 0.28 -6.43 9.88
CA PRO A 12 0.86 -7.60 10.52
C PRO A 12 1.70 -7.29 11.76
N SER A 13 1.69 -8.20 12.73
CA SER A 13 2.54 -8.12 13.92
C SER A 13 4.00 -7.90 13.56
N GLY A 14 4.67 -6.96 14.25
CA GLY A 14 6.06 -6.59 13.96
C GLY A 14 6.21 -5.45 12.93
N LEU A 15 5.09 -4.94 12.39
CA LEU A 15 5.04 -3.70 11.64
C LEU A 15 4.36 -2.62 12.50
N ALA A 16 5.06 -1.52 12.76
CA ALA A 16 4.57 -0.44 13.60
C ALA A 16 4.14 0.74 12.72
N LYS A 17 2.83 1.01 12.65
CA LYS A 17 2.28 2.17 11.93
C LYS A 17 2.82 3.47 12.54
N THR A 18 3.41 4.31 11.72
CA THR A 18 3.95 5.61 12.12
C THR A 18 3.12 6.77 11.59
N ASP A 19 2.47 6.60 10.44
CA ASP A 19 1.62 7.61 9.83
C ASP A 19 0.52 6.96 8.98
N GLU A 20 -0.61 7.65 8.85
CA GLU A 20 -1.69 7.28 7.94
C GLU A 20 -2.28 8.54 7.33
N LYS A 21 -2.36 8.56 6.00
CA LYS A 21 -2.97 9.64 5.24
C LYS A 21 -4.09 9.10 4.37
N GLN A 22 -5.26 9.72 4.49
CA GLN A 22 -6.40 9.45 3.61
C GLN A 22 -6.59 10.64 2.68
N THR A 23 -6.72 10.35 1.38
CA THR A 23 -7.01 11.33 0.36
C THR A 23 -8.41 11.04 -0.17
N PRO A 24 -9.41 11.91 0.06
CA PRO A 24 -10.74 11.70 -0.48
C PRO A 24 -10.73 11.78 -2.02
N ALA A 25 -11.71 11.12 -2.65
CA ALA A 25 -11.95 11.30 -4.07
C ALA A 25 -12.25 12.77 -4.34
N HIS A 26 -11.64 13.32 -5.39
CA HIS A 26 -11.76 14.73 -5.73
C HIS A 26 -11.67 14.92 -7.24
N TYR A 27 -12.14 16.07 -7.69
CA TYR A 27 -12.04 16.49 -9.08
C TYR A 27 -11.09 17.67 -9.15
N GLU A 28 -10.03 17.56 -9.95
CA GLU A 28 -9.19 18.69 -10.30
C GLU A 28 -9.59 19.20 -11.68
N THR A 29 -9.75 20.51 -11.82
CA THR A 29 -10.13 21.10 -13.11
C THR A 29 -9.05 20.81 -14.15
N PRO A 30 -9.37 20.16 -15.28
CA PRO A 30 -8.41 19.84 -16.32
C PRO A 30 -7.68 21.08 -16.84
N GLY A 31 -6.35 21.06 -16.78
CA GLY A 31 -5.45 22.02 -17.39
C GLY A 31 -4.55 21.36 -18.45
N PHE A 32 -3.55 22.09 -18.96
CA PHE A 32 -2.56 21.52 -19.88
C PHE A 32 -1.79 20.35 -19.22
N GLY A 33 -2.24 19.12 -19.46
CA GLY A 33 -1.52 17.88 -19.15
C GLY A 33 -1.99 17.10 -17.92
N SER A 34 -2.90 17.63 -17.08
CA SER A 34 -3.46 16.88 -15.94
C SER A 34 -4.79 17.45 -15.46
N GLY A 35 -5.57 16.60 -14.77
CA GLY A 35 -6.87 16.90 -14.17
C GLY A 35 -7.93 15.87 -14.55
N GLY A 36 -9.10 15.96 -13.94
CA GLY A 36 -10.16 14.96 -14.01
C GLY A 36 -10.52 14.42 -12.63
N SER A 37 -11.21 13.28 -12.63
CA SER A 37 -11.62 12.61 -11.39
C SER A 37 -10.50 11.74 -10.86
N PHE A 38 -10.11 11.98 -9.62
CA PHE A 38 -9.19 11.14 -8.85
C PHE A 38 -9.99 10.35 -7.81
N GLY A 39 -9.77 9.04 -7.74
CA GLY A 39 -10.40 8.21 -6.74
C GLY A 39 -9.83 8.41 -5.34
N ALA A 40 -10.42 7.73 -4.36
CA ALA A 40 -9.95 7.79 -2.99
C ALA A 40 -8.62 7.02 -2.83
N GLY A 41 -7.72 7.55 -2.01
CA GLY A 41 -6.43 6.94 -1.70
C GLY A 41 -6.17 6.85 -0.22
N VAL A 42 -5.34 5.88 0.18
CA VAL A 42 -4.88 5.68 1.55
C VAL A 42 -3.40 5.35 1.50
N SER A 43 -2.59 6.03 2.30
CA SER A 43 -1.16 5.76 2.43
C SER A 43 -0.84 5.48 3.89
N VAL A 44 -0.30 4.30 4.17
CA VAL A 44 0.09 3.88 5.52
C VAL A 44 1.60 3.79 5.57
N THR A 45 2.24 4.64 6.37
CA THR A 45 3.67 4.52 6.63
C THR A 45 3.89 3.74 7.92
N PHE A 46 4.84 2.82 7.89
CA PHE A 46 5.17 1.99 9.03
C PHE A 46 6.66 1.66 9.07
N THR A 47 7.09 1.21 10.24
CA THR A 47 8.46 0.79 10.50
C THR A 47 8.53 -0.69 10.89
N SER A 48 9.63 -1.35 10.58
CA SER A 48 9.87 -2.74 11.01
C SER A 48 11.35 -3.03 11.24
N ALA A 49 11.63 -3.90 12.21
CA ALA A 49 12.95 -4.49 12.41
C ALA A 49 13.20 -5.72 11.50
N ALA A 50 12.16 -6.26 10.89
CA ALA A 50 12.25 -7.40 9.98
C ALA A 50 13.05 -7.06 8.71
N SER A 51 13.57 -8.08 8.03
CA SER A 51 14.25 -7.91 6.74
C SER A 51 13.26 -7.41 5.67
N ILE A 52 13.73 -6.73 4.62
CA ILE A 52 12.84 -6.29 3.52
C ILE A 52 12.09 -7.48 2.91
N PRO A 53 12.72 -8.64 2.59
CA PRO A 53 12.00 -9.81 2.10
C PRO A 53 10.90 -10.29 3.05
N ASP A 54 11.14 -10.27 4.36
CA ASP A 54 10.13 -10.64 5.34
C ASP A 54 8.97 -9.65 5.39
N VAL A 55 9.23 -8.34 5.28
CA VAL A 55 8.17 -7.32 5.22
C VAL A 55 7.28 -7.56 4.00
N TYR A 56 7.87 -7.77 2.83
CA TYR A 56 7.13 -8.05 1.60
C TYR A 56 6.30 -9.34 1.71
N ARG A 57 6.87 -10.38 2.31
CA ARG A 57 6.15 -11.64 2.57
C ARG A 57 4.97 -11.43 3.53
N MET A 58 5.18 -10.75 4.67
CA MET A 58 4.13 -10.48 5.65
C MET A 58 2.98 -9.67 5.06
N ILE A 59 3.29 -8.61 4.29
CA ILE A 59 2.27 -7.80 3.61
C ILE A 59 1.59 -8.60 2.51
N GLY A 60 2.32 -9.38 1.72
CA GLY A 60 1.75 -10.23 0.67
C GLY A 60 0.78 -11.28 1.22
N GLU A 61 1.16 -11.96 2.31
CA GLU A 61 0.29 -12.91 3.01
C GLU A 61 -0.97 -12.23 3.57
N ASN A 62 -0.83 -11.03 4.15
CA ASN A 62 -1.97 -10.24 4.65
C ASN A 62 -2.90 -9.78 3.50
N ALA A 63 -2.33 -9.34 2.38
CA ALA A 63 -3.07 -8.92 1.21
C ALA A 63 -3.91 -10.08 0.64
N VAL A 64 -3.29 -11.24 0.43
CA VAL A 64 -3.98 -12.44 -0.07
C VAL A 64 -5.08 -12.89 0.89
N ARG A 65 -4.81 -12.89 2.21
CA ARG A 65 -5.80 -13.23 3.24
C ARG A 65 -7.04 -12.32 3.18
N ASN A 66 -6.85 -11.07 2.78
CA ASN A 66 -7.90 -10.05 2.65
C ASN A 66 -8.46 -9.92 1.22
N GLY A 67 -8.22 -10.92 0.36
CA GLY A 67 -8.81 -11.03 -0.97
C GLY A 67 -8.13 -10.19 -2.05
N TRP A 68 -6.90 -9.71 -1.82
CA TRP A 68 -6.11 -9.03 -2.83
C TRP A 68 -5.30 -10.04 -3.66
N VAL A 69 -5.22 -9.82 -4.96
CA VAL A 69 -4.56 -10.70 -5.92
C VAL A 69 -3.25 -10.08 -6.39
N ALA A 70 -2.15 -10.83 -6.30
CA ALA A 70 -0.83 -10.39 -6.76
C ALA A 70 -0.86 -10.06 -8.26
N LYS A 71 -0.28 -8.90 -8.64
CA LYS A 71 -0.30 -8.41 -10.03
C LYS A 71 1.08 -8.16 -10.60
N ALA A 72 2.00 -7.63 -9.81
CA ALA A 72 3.35 -7.31 -10.26
C ALA A 72 4.36 -7.47 -9.13
N ALA A 73 5.63 -7.66 -9.54
CA ALA A 73 6.79 -7.63 -8.68
C ALA A 73 7.66 -6.41 -9.00
N ASP A 74 8.46 -5.98 -8.04
CA ASP A 74 9.46 -4.95 -8.25
C ASP A 74 10.72 -5.51 -8.95
N SER A 75 11.73 -4.66 -9.14
CA SER A 75 13.00 -5.02 -9.78
C SER A 75 13.81 -6.09 -9.04
N THR A 76 13.45 -6.41 -7.80
CA THR A 76 14.09 -7.46 -6.99
C THR A 76 13.35 -8.80 -7.07
N GLY A 77 12.24 -8.85 -7.81
CA GLY A 77 11.41 -10.04 -7.95
C GLY A 77 10.41 -10.24 -6.81
N MET A 78 10.30 -9.29 -5.86
CA MET A 78 9.33 -9.36 -4.77
C MET A 78 7.98 -8.78 -5.21
N THR A 79 6.88 -9.48 -4.92
CA THR A 79 5.53 -8.96 -5.19
C THR A 79 5.31 -7.68 -4.40
N ASN A 80 5.07 -6.58 -5.11
CA ASN A 80 4.87 -5.27 -4.51
C ASN A 80 3.55 -4.63 -4.91
N ARG A 81 2.77 -5.28 -5.78
CA ARG A 81 1.50 -4.77 -6.26
C ARG A 81 0.42 -5.84 -6.24
N TRP A 82 -0.74 -5.48 -5.70
CA TRP A 82 -1.93 -6.31 -5.68
C TRP A 82 -3.15 -5.54 -6.19
N LEU A 83 -4.15 -6.27 -6.68
CA LEU A 83 -5.42 -5.74 -7.14
C LEU A 83 -6.57 -6.37 -6.38
N LYS A 84 -7.64 -5.60 -6.18
CA LYS A 84 -8.90 -6.06 -5.64
C LYS A 84 -10.05 -5.35 -6.34
N THR A 85 -11.15 -6.03 -6.59
CA THR A 85 -12.40 -5.40 -7.04
C THR A 85 -13.38 -5.44 -5.88
N TYR A 86 -13.86 -4.28 -5.47
CA TYR A 86 -14.85 -4.19 -4.41
C TYR A 86 -16.25 -4.62 -4.92
N PRO A 87 -17.18 -5.01 -4.03
CA PRO A 87 -18.54 -5.40 -4.40
C PRO A 87 -19.34 -4.39 -5.24
N ASP A 88 -19.00 -3.10 -5.16
CA ASP A 88 -19.58 -2.03 -5.97
C ASP A 88 -19.00 -1.97 -7.40
N GLY A 89 -18.06 -2.85 -7.73
CA GLY A 89 -17.35 -2.89 -9.02
C GLY A 89 -16.11 -2.00 -9.09
N SER A 90 -15.81 -1.22 -8.03
CA SER A 90 -14.67 -0.32 -8.01
C SER A 90 -13.35 -1.12 -7.98
N PRO A 91 -12.44 -0.94 -8.97
CA PRO A 91 -11.11 -1.55 -8.91
C PRO A 91 -10.26 -0.81 -7.88
N ALA A 92 -9.38 -1.53 -7.20
CA ALA A 92 -8.43 -0.97 -6.27
C ALA A 92 -7.05 -1.58 -6.50
N THR A 93 -6.02 -0.76 -6.30
CA THR A 93 -4.62 -1.14 -6.37
C THR A 93 -3.96 -0.92 -5.02
N LEU A 94 -3.15 -1.89 -4.61
CA LEU A 94 -2.29 -1.81 -3.44
C LEU A 94 -0.84 -1.86 -3.90
N ILE A 95 0.00 -0.96 -3.42
CA ILE A 95 1.43 -0.87 -3.74
C ILE A 95 2.22 -0.80 -2.45
N LEU A 96 3.18 -1.70 -2.28
CA LEU A 96 4.16 -1.65 -1.21
C LEU A 96 5.45 -1.05 -1.74
N SER A 97 6.02 -0.12 -0.97
CA SER A 97 7.37 0.38 -1.19
C SER A 97 8.12 0.48 0.13
N CYS A 98 9.37 0.03 0.17
CA CYS A 98 10.25 0.19 1.33
C CYS A 98 11.45 1.03 0.92
N LYS A 99 11.80 2.03 1.75
CA LYS A 99 13.04 2.77 1.61
C LYS A 99 14.01 2.30 2.68
N ASP A 100 15.18 1.86 2.25
CA ASP A 100 16.29 1.63 3.18
C ASP A 100 16.96 2.99 3.47
N GLN A 101 16.37 3.75 4.38
CA GLN A 101 17.00 5.00 4.85
C GLN A 101 18.11 4.62 5.82
N ASN A 102 19.33 4.53 5.29
CA ASN A 102 20.58 4.23 5.99
C ASN A 102 20.67 2.83 6.63
N ALA A 103 21.61 2.03 6.11
CA ALA A 103 22.04 0.74 6.65
C ALA A 103 22.61 0.79 8.10
N THR A 104 22.67 1.98 8.72
CA THR A 104 23.08 2.18 10.12
C THR A 104 21.90 2.12 11.10
N THR A 105 20.65 2.13 10.64
CA THR A 105 19.46 1.98 11.48
C THR A 105 18.87 0.57 11.36
N THR A 106 18.67 -0.11 12.50
CA THR A 106 18.10 -1.48 12.59
C THR A 106 16.61 -1.54 12.18
N THR A 107 16.03 -0.41 11.82
CA THR A 107 14.59 -0.24 11.56
C THR A 107 14.40 0.36 10.17
N ARG A 108 13.58 -0.31 9.35
CA ARG A 108 13.28 0.06 7.97
C ARG A 108 11.95 0.79 7.90
N SER A 109 11.84 1.79 7.03
CA SER A 109 10.60 2.51 6.79
C SER A 109 9.97 2.05 5.48
N CYS A 110 8.69 1.70 5.53
CA CYS A 110 7.91 1.27 4.38
C CYS A 110 6.59 2.05 4.31
N THR A 111 6.05 2.12 3.11
CA THR A 111 4.76 2.75 2.80
C THR A 111 3.92 1.76 2.02
N LEU A 112 2.67 1.57 2.47
CA LEU A 112 1.64 0.79 1.80
C LEU A 112 0.56 1.74 1.28
N ASP A 113 0.49 1.86 -0.04
CA ASP A 113 -0.41 2.77 -0.74
C ASP A 113 -1.57 2.00 -1.36
N GLY A 114 -2.79 2.33 -0.97
CA GLY A 114 -4.02 1.91 -1.61
C GLY A 114 -4.61 3.04 -2.46
N GLY A 115 -5.18 2.70 -3.61
CA GLY A 115 -5.96 3.64 -4.42
C GLY A 115 -7.10 2.96 -5.18
N ILE A 116 -8.21 3.68 -5.37
CA ILE A 116 -9.33 3.33 -6.24
C ILE A 116 -9.23 4.13 -7.54
#